data_AF-A0A412YRY5-F1
#
_entry.id   AF-A0A412YRY5-F1
#
_cell.length_a   1.000
_cell.length_b   1.000
_cell.length_c   1.000
_cell.angle_alpha   90.00
_cell.angle_beta   90.00
_cell.angle_gamma   90.00
#
_symmetry.space_group_name_H-M   'P 1'
#
loop_
_entity.id
_entity.type
_entity.pdbx_description
1 polymer ?
#
loop_
_entity_poly.entity_id
_entity_poly.type
_entity_poly.pdbx_seq_one_letter_code
_entity_poly.pdbx_strand_id
1 'polypeptide(L)'
;MTIEDRLKKIGDCDIKIIKSEIVKDAKLVIFEFDEFDTSAAIIYNTGELFHLKDWQGGVPATQKDIEEFDWLSEDGKDAIVLDGLPRLLI
;
A
#
# COMPACT_ATOMS: atom_id res chain seq x y z
N MET A 1 -17.11 -4.09 0.69
CA MET A 1 -15.86 -4.45 1.36
C MET A 1 -15.02 -3.18 1.45
N THR A 2 -14.59 -2.82 2.65
CA THR A 2 -13.79 -1.60 2.90
C THR A 2 -12.33 -1.82 2.51
N ILE A 3 -11.52 -0.75 2.48
CA ILE A 3 -10.06 -0.86 2.28
C ILE A 3 -9.45 -1.66 3.43
N GLU A 4 -9.92 -1.45 4.66
CA GLU A 4 -9.46 -2.20 5.82
C GLU A 4 -9.73 -3.69 5.66
N ASP A 5 -10.94 -4.10 5.29
CA ASP A 5 -11.27 -5.51 5.06
C ASP A 5 -10.35 -6.17 4.02
N ARG A 6 -9.96 -5.43 2.98
CA ARG A 6 -9.04 -5.91 1.93
C ARG A 6 -7.63 -6.10 2.47
N LEU A 7 -7.11 -5.10 3.19
CA LEU A 7 -5.77 -5.17 3.79
C LEU A 7 -5.67 -6.28 4.85
N LYS A 8 -6.69 -6.43 5.69
CA LYS A 8 -6.78 -7.53 6.65
C LYS A 8 -6.73 -8.90 5.97
N LYS A 9 -7.41 -9.03 4.82
CA LYS A 9 -7.39 -10.27 4.05
C LYS A 9 -6.03 -10.58 3.42
N ILE A 10 -5.28 -9.56 2.98
CA ILE A 10 -3.94 -9.74 2.41
C ILE A 10 -2.96 -10.20 3.49
N GLY A 11 -2.97 -9.53 4.64
CA GLY A 11 -2.03 -9.81 5.73
C GLY A 11 -2.46 -10.93 6.68
N ASP A 12 -3.68 -11.44 6.54
CA ASP A 12 -4.33 -12.35 7.51
C ASP A 12 -4.19 -11.88 8.97
N CYS A 13 -4.40 -10.57 9.18
CA CYS A 13 -4.23 -9.92 10.48
C CYS A 13 -5.23 -8.76 10.64
N ASP A 14 -5.43 -8.33 11.88
CA ASP A 14 -6.11 -7.07 12.13
C ASP A 14 -5.19 -5.91 11.79
N ILE A 15 -5.75 -4.87 11.19
CA ILE A 15 -5.03 -3.65 10.85
C ILE A 15 -5.75 -2.42 11.36
N LYS A 16 -5.00 -1.35 11.56
CA LYS A 16 -5.51 -0.03 11.94
C LYS A 16 -4.85 1.03 11.08
N ILE A 17 -5.65 1.78 10.34
CA ILE A 17 -5.15 2.91 9.55
C ILE A 17 -4.76 4.05 10.49
N ILE A 18 -3.51 4.53 10.38
CA ILE A 18 -2.99 5.63 11.19
C ILE A 18 -2.76 6.92 10.40
N LYS A 19 -2.53 6.81 9.08
CA LYS A 19 -2.42 7.97 8.18
C LYS A 19 -3.04 7.63 6.82
N SER A 20 -3.70 8.61 6.21
CA SER A 20 -4.06 8.54 4.81
C SER A 20 -3.88 9.88 4.12
N GLU A 21 -3.39 9.87 2.88
CA GLU A 21 -3.09 11.08 2.11
C GLU A 21 -3.40 10.84 0.62
N ILE A 22 -3.89 11.86 -0.07
CA ILE A 22 -4.11 11.79 -1.52
C ILE A 22 -2.79 12.11 -2.21
N VAL A 23 -2.33 11.20 -3.09
CA VAL A 23 -1.12 11.35 -3.88
C VAL A 23 -1.49 11.17 -5.35
N LYS A 24 -1.46 12.27 -6.11
CA LYS A 24 -1.93 12.33 -7.51
C LYS A 24 -3.36 11.78 -7.65
N ASP A 25 -3.55 10.69 -8.37
CA ASP A 25 -4.82 10.01 -8.65
C ASP A 25 -5.10 8.83 -7.69
N ALA A 26 -4.27 8.65 -6.67
CA ALA A 26 -4.36 7.57 -5.69
C ALA A 26 -4.42 8.10 -4.25
N LYS A 27 -4.66 7.18 -3.31
CA LYS A 27 -4.55 7.41 -1.87
C LYS A 27 -3.45 6.52 -1.30
N LEU A 28 -2.48 7.13 -0.63
CA LEU A 28 -1.55 6.45 0.26
C LEU A 28 -2.21 6.22 1.61
N VAL A 29 -2.10 5.01 2.13
CA VAL A 29 -2.57 4.62 3.46
C VAL A 29 -1.40 3.98 4.19
N ILE A 30 -1.14 4.44 5.42
CA ILE A 30 -0.20 3.82 6.36
C ILE A 30 -1.03 3.19 7.47
N PHE A 31 -0.73 1.94 7.79
CA PHE A 31 -1.46 1.16 8.78
C PHE A 31 -0.51 0.36 9.68
N GLU A 32 -0.93 0.18 10.92
CA GLU A 32 -0.33 -0.75 11.88
C GLU A 32 -0.99 -2.13 11.68
N PHE A 33 -0.20 -3.21 11.70
CA PHE A 33 -0.70 -4.59 11.66
C PHE A 33 -0.26 -5.43 12.87
N ASP A 34 0.67 -4.92 13.67
CA ASP A 34 0.90 -5.32 15.04
C ASP A 34 1.34 -4.11 15.89
N GLU A 35 1.80 -4.33 17.13
CA GLU A 35 2.19 -3.25 18.06
C GLU A 35 3.50 -2.53 17.64
N PHE A 36 4.31 -3.13 16.77
CA PHE A 36 5.66 -2.67 16.46
C PHE A 36 5.85 -2.28 15.00
N ASP A 37 5.04 -2.85 14.10
CA ASP A 37 5.25 -2.75 12.66
C ASP A 37 4.13 -1.99 11.96
N THR A 38 4.55 -1.19 10.97
CA THR A 38 3.67 -0.43 10.08
C THR A 38 3.94 -0.80 8.64
N SER A 39 2.90 -0.83 7.82
CA SER A 39 3.00 -1.02 6.37
C SER A 39 2.20 0.05 5.63
N ALA A 40 2.32 0.04 4.31
CA ALA A 40 1.67 1.01 3.45
C ALA A 40 0.94 0.35 2.28
N ALA A 41 -0.10 1.03 1.81
CA ALA A 41 -0.86 0.66 0.63
C ALA A 41 -1.19 1.89 -0.22
N ILE A 42 -1.23 1.69 -1.54
CA ILE A 42 -1.71 2.65 -2.53
C ILE A 42 -3.04 2.15 -3.08
N ILE A 43 -4.07 2.99 -3.02
CA ILE A 43 -5.42 2.67 -3.50
C ILE A 43 -5.84 3.69 -4.55
N TYR A 44 -6.12 3.21 -5.75
CA TYR A 44 -6.63 4.03 -6.85
C TYR A 44 -8.13 4.19 -6.79
N ASN A 45 -8.64 5.26 -7.39
CA ASN A 45 -10.09 5.49 -7.53
C ASN A 45 -10.79 4.40 -8.38
N THR A 46 -10.04 3.69 -9.21
CA THR A 46 -10.48 2.50 -9.97
C THR A 46 -10.73 1.28 -9.08
N GLY A 47 -10.27 1.32 -7.83
CA GLY A 47 -10.37 0.22 -6.87
C GLY A 47 -9.12 -0.65 -6.80
N GLU A 48 -8.14 -0.46 -7.69
CA GLU A 48 -6.85 -1.16 -7.63
C GLU A 48 -6.13 -0.85 -6.33
N LEU A 49 -5.55 -1.88 -5.71
CA LEU A 49 -4.83 -1.79 -4.46
C LEU A 49 -3.45 -2.43 -4.64
N PHE A 50 -2.45 -1.69 -4.20
CA PHE A 50 -1.08 -2.15 -4.07
C PHE A 50 -0.64 -2.02 -2.62
N HIS A 51 0.16 -2.96 -2.15
CA HIS A 51 0.71 -2.95 -0.80
C HIS A 51 2.22 -3.18 -0.87
N LEU A 52 2.94 -2.81 0.18
CA LEU A 52 4.37 -3.09 0.25
C LEU A 52 4.63 -4.59 0.16
N LYS A 53 5.69 -4.96 -0.56
CA LYS A 53 6.18 -6.34 -0.62
C LYS A 53 6.74 -6.78 0.72
N ASP A 54 7.53 -5.90 1.35
CA ASP A 54 8.00 -6.06 2.71
C ASP A 54 7.06 -5.33 3.67
N TRP A 55 6.34 -6.11 4.48
CA TRP A 55 5.40 -5.57 5.45
C TRP A 55 6.08 -5.09 6.72
N GLN A 56 7.25 -5.64 7.08
CA GLN A 56 7.98 -5.31 8.31
C GLN A 56 9.10 -4.28 8.05
N GLY A 57 9.06 -3.64 6.88
CA GLY A 57 10.00 -2.61 6.47
C GLY A 57 9.61 -1.20 6.90
N GLY A 58 10.36 -0.21 6.41
CA GLY A 58 9.96 1.19 6.51
C GLY A 58 8.70 1.48 5.68
N VAL A 59 8.08 2.63 5.93
CA VAL A 59 6.95 3.14 5.14
C VAL A 59 7.33 4.45 4.45
N PRO A 60 6.78 4.75 3.26
CA PRO A 60 7.06 6.01 2.57
C PRO A 60 6.55 7.20 3.40
N ALA A 61 7.43 8.17 3.69
CA ALA A 61 7.09 9.40 4.40
C ALA A 61 6.63 10.50 3.42
N THR A 62 7.13 10.46 2.20
CA THR A 62 6.88 11.41 1.11
C THR A 62 6.51 10.67 -0.18
N GLN A 63 6.00 11.41 -1.16
CA GLN A 63 5.73 10.85 -2.48
C GLN A 63 6.98 10.27 -3.14
N LYS A 64 8.15 10.92 -2.97
CA LYS A 64 9.39 10.43 -3.57
C LYS A 64 9.79 9.08 -2.98
N ASP A 65 9.52 8.87 -1.69
CA ASP A 65 9.86 7.62 -1.03
C ASP A 65 9.05 6.45 -1.60
N ILE A 66 7.82 6.68 -2.12
CA ILE A 66 6.99 5.63 -2.74
C ILE A 66 7.76 4.90 -3.86
N GLU A 67 8.61 5.63 -4.59
CA GLU A 67 9.41 5.10 -5.71
C GLU A 67 10.50 4.13 -5.26
N GLU A 68 10.92 4.23 -4.01
CA GLU A 68 12.03 3.45 -3.45
C GLU A 68 11.58 2.10 -2.86
N PHE A 69 10.27 1.83 -2.82
CA PHE A 69 9.71 0.59 -2.29
C PHE A 69 9.28 -0.39 -3.38
N ASP A 70 9.37 -1.67 -3.05
CA ASP A 70 8.77 -2.74 -3.83
C ASP A 70 7.29 -2.91 -3.47
N TRP A 71 6.44 -2.95 -4.50
CA TRP A 71 5.00 -3.05 -4.35
C TRP A 71 4.45 -4.33 -4.97
N LEU A 72 3.44 -4.90 -4.34
CA LEU A 72 2.65 -6.00 -4.87
C LEU A 72 1.21 -5.53 -5.11
N SER A 73 0.57 -6.05 -6.15
CA SER A 73 -0.89 -5.96 -6.28
C SER A 73 -1.58 -6.83 -5.22
N GLU A 74 -2.88 -6.61 -5.00
CA GLU A 74 -3.71 -7.42 -4.09
C GLU A 74 -3.70 -8.94 -4.40
N ASP A 75 -3.39 -9.35 -5.63
CA ASP A 75 -3.22 -10.76 -6.03
C ASP A 75 -1.77 -11.25 -5.99
N GLY A 76 -0.85 -10.46 -5.45
CA GLY A 76 0.55 -10.84 -5.19
C GLY A 76 1.48 -10.74 -6.40
N LYS A 77 1.09 -10.01 -7.46
CA LYS A 77 1.98 -9.77 -8.61
C LYS A 77 2.90 -8.57 -8.33
N ASP A 78 4.15 -8.68 -8.76
CA ASP A 78 5.08 -7.55 -8.70
C ASP A 78 4.56 -6.38 -9.53
N ALA A 79 4.44 -5.23 -8.88
CA ALA A 79 4.10 -3.97 -9.53
C ALA A 79 5.37 -3.24 -9.96
N ILE A 80 5.24 -2.41 -10.99
CA ILE A 80 6.28 -1.46 -11.36
C ILE A 80 5.88 -0.06 -10.90
N VAL A 81 6.85 0.76 -10.56
CA VAL A 81 6.61 2.17 -10.25
C VAL A 81 6.64 2.97 -11.55
N LEU A 82 5.53 3.63 -11.89
CA LEU A 82 5.42 4.57 -13.00
C LEU A 82 4.95 5.92 -12.47
N ASP A 83 5.68 6.98 -12.80
CA ASP A 83 5.41 8.34 -12.33
C ASP A 83 5.14 8.40 -10.81
N GLY A 84 5.96 7.75 -10.01
CA GLY A 84 5.85 7.83 -8.55
C GLY A 84 4.78 6.98 -7.90
N LEU A 85 4.11 6.10 -8.64
CA LEU A 85 3.08 5.22 -8.08
C LEU A 85 3.14 3.79 -8.67
N PRO A 86 2.78 2.75 -7.90
CA PRO A 86 2.78 1.37 -8.38
C PRO A 86 1.66 1.11 -9.39
N ARG A 87 1.97 0.35 -10.43
CA ARG A 87 1.07 -0.06 -11.53
C ARG A 87 1.39 -1.51 -11.95
N LEU A 88 0.42 -2.20 -12.53
CA LEU A 88 0.68 -3.43 -13.29
C LEU A 88 0.90 -3.08 -14.76
N LEU A 89 1.89 -3.72 -15.39
CA LEU A 89 1.95 -3.82 -16.85
C LEU A 89 0.98 -4.92 -17.26
N ILE A 90 -0.10 -4.55 -17.94
CA ILE A 90 -1.12 -5.45 -18.47
C ILE A 90 -0.85 -5.74 -19.94
#